data_AF-A0A3D5SDD7-F1
#
_entry.id   AF-A0A3D5SDD7-F1
#
_cell.length_a   1.000
_cell.length_b   1.000
_cell.length_c   1.000
_cell.angle_alpha   90.00
_cell.angle_beta   90.00
_cell.angle_gamma   90.00
#
_symmetry.space_group_name_H-M   'P 1'
#
loop_
_entity.id
_entity.type
_entity.pdbx_description
1 polymer ?
#
loop_
_entity_poly.entity_id
_entity_poly.type
_entity_poly.pdbx_seq_one_letter_code
_entity_poly.pdbx_strand_id
1 'polypeptide(L)'
;MATNLVKALAMSAALTSTLTVLSTTANAEYQLIDRVVAIVEDDIVLASDIRDQIVAIKKRITASGGQMPADDVLFEQVLERSILENLQLQRA
;
A
#
# COMPACT_ATOMS: atom_id res chain seq x y z
N MET A 1 -16.05 -36.41 -53.66
CA MET A 1 -15.19 -35.21 -53.50
C MET A 1 -15.80 -34.14 -52.58
N ALA A 2 -17.14 -34.05 -52.43
CA ALA A 2 -17.81 -33.04 -51.59
C ALA A 2 -17.70 -33.24 -50.06
N THR A 3 -17.39 -34.46 -49.60
CA THR A 3 -17.34 -34.80 -48.15
C THR A 3 -16.10 -34.27 -47.42
N ASN A 4 -15.00 -34.00 -48.14
CA ASN A 4 -13.74 -33.54 -47.54
C ASN A 4 -13.74 -32.03 -47.24
N LEU A 5 -14.55 -31.26 -47.96
CA LEU A 5 -14.67 -29.80 -47.81
C LEU A 5 -15.45 -29.43 -46.53
N VAL A 6 -16.51 -30.19 -46.23
CA VAL A 6 -17.27 -30.06 -44.97
C VAL A 6 -16.40 -30.46 -43.77
N LYS A 7 -15.56 -31.49 -43.92
CA LYS A 7 -14.63 -31.95 -42.87
C LYS A 7 -13.55 -30.90 -42.55
N ALA A 8 -13.02 -30.22 -43.57
CA ALA A 8 -12.05 -29.14 -43.39
C ALA A 8 -12.65 -27.88 -42.71
N LEU A 9 -13.90 -27.53 -43.05
CA LEU A 9 -14.63 -26.43 -42.40
C LEU A 9 -15.04 -26.77 -40.95
N ALA A 10 -15.39 -28.03 -40.68
CA ALA A 10 -15.67 -28.52 -39.33
C ALA A 10 -14.40 -28.57 -38.45
N MET A 11 -13.25 -28.86 -39.05
CA MET A 11 -11.96 -28.93 -38.34
C MET A 11 -11.42 -27.53 -37.97
N SER A 12 -11.65 -26.51 -38.81
CA SER A 12 -11.35 -25.12 -38.43
C SER A 12 -12.33 -24.56 -37.42
N ALA A 13 -13.62 -24.92 -37.50
CA ALA A 13 -14.63 -24.58 -36.49
C ALA A 13 -14.35 -25.21 -35.12
N ALA A 14 -13.83 -26.45 -35.09
CA ALA A 14 -13.42 -27.12 -33.85
C ALA A 14 -12.19 -26.45 -33.20
N LEU A 15 -11.30 -25.87 -34.01
CA LEU A 15 -10.12 -25.18 -33.50
C LEU A 15 -10.48 -23.79 -32.93
N THR A 16 -11.42 -23.07 -33.55
CA THR A 16 -11.89 -21.76 -33.07
C THR A 16 -12.79 -21.88 -31.83
N SER A 17 -13.58 -22.96 -31.69
CA SER A 17 -14.35 -23.22 -30.47
C SER A 17 -13.48 -23.56 -29.27
N THR A 18 -12.28 -24.11 -29.49
CA THR A 18 -11.36 -24.47 -28.39
C THR A 18 -10.66 -23.24 -27.81
N LEU A 19 -10.42 -22.21 -28.62
CA LEU A 19 -9.71 -21.00 -28.18
C LEU A 19 -10.58 -20.06 -27.33
N THR A 20 -11.90 -20.09 -27.51
CA THR A 20 -12.84 -19.23 -26.75
C THR A 20 -13.08 -19.73 -25.32
N VAL A 21 -12.86 -21.02 -25.05
CA VAL A 21 -13.04 -21.63 -23.72
C VAL A 21 -11.91 -21.24 -22.75
N LEU A 22 -10.75 -20.83 -23.25
CA LEU A 22 -9.62 -20.38 -22.43
C LEU A 22 -9.69 -18.87 -22.10
N SER A 23 -10.90 -18.31 -22.04
CA SER A 23 -11.11 -16.97 -21.53
C SER A 23 -11.03 -17.00 -20.00
N THR A 24 -9.80 -16.97 -19.47
CA THR A 24 -9.57 -16.79 -18.03
C THR A 24 -10.27 -15.53 -17.58
N THR A 25 -11.25 -15.67 -16.68
CA THR A 25 -11.85 -14.55 -15.97
C THR A 25 -10.78 -13.97 -15.04
N ALA A 26 -10.28 -12.78 -15.36
CA ALA A 26 -9.43 -12.03 -14.46
C ALA A 26 -10.27 -11.60 -13.24
N ASN A 27 -10.09 -12.30 -12.13
CA ASN A 27 -10.70 -11.92 -10.85
C ASN A 27 -9.86 -10.79 -10.26
N ALA A 28 -10.34 -9.55 -10.43
CA ALA A 28 -9.80 -8.41 -9.71
C ALA A 28 -10.34 -8.46 -8.27
N GLU A 29 -9.61 -9.14 -7.38
CA GLU A 29 -9.93 -9.16 -5.96
C GLU A 29 -9.59 -7.78 -5.36
N TYR A 30 -10.53 -7.20 -4.62
CA TYR A 30 -10.31 -5.94 -3.92
C TYR A 30 -9.26 -6.14 -2.83
N GLN A 31 -8.02 -5.74 -3.11
CA GLN A 31 -6.94 -5.76 -2.13
C GLN A 31 -6.86 -4.41 -1.43
N LEU A 32 -6.97 -4.43 -0.11
CA LEU A 32 -6.81 -3.24 0.72
C LEU A 32 -5.34 -2.77 0.63
N ILE A 33 -5.08 -1.64 -0.02
CA ILE A 33 -3.72 -1.11 -0.22
C ILE A 33 -3.20 -0.47 1.07
N ASP A 34 -3.96 0.46 1.66
CA ASP A 34 -3.68 1.00 2.98
C ASP A 34 -4.92 1.65 3.60
N ARG A 35 -4.86 1.96 4.90
CA ARG A 35 -5.92 2.63 5.66
C ARG A 35 -5.50 4.04 6.05
N VAL A 36 -6.43 4.97 5.94
CA VAL A 36 -6.28 6.35 6.44
C VAL A 36 -6.54 6.36 7.95
N VAL A 37 -5.63 6.98 8.71
CA VAL A 37 -5.70 7.08 10.18
C VAL A 37 -6.20 8.46 10.61
N ALA A 38 -5.81 9.53 9.90
CA ALA A 38 -6.26 10.89 10.17
C ALA A 38 -6.25 11.74 8.90
N ILE A 39 -7.06 12.80 8.88
CA ILE A 39 -7.08 13.84 7.84
C ILE A 39 -6.74 15.16 8.55
N VAL A 40 -5.74 15.88 8.06
CA VAL A 40 -5.26 17.14 8.66
C VAL A 40 -5.23 18.21 7.58
N GLU A 41 -6.23 19.10 7.60
CA GLU A 41 -6.42 20.18 6.63
C GLU A 41 -6.40 19.64 5.18
N ASP A 42 -5.30 19.84 4.45
CA ASP A 42 -5.12 19.41 3.05
C ASP A 42 -4.33 18.09 2.89
N ASP A 43 -3.92 17.43 3.98
CA ASP A 43 -3.08 16.22 3.93
C ASP A 43 -3.72 15.00 4.63
N ILE A 44 -3.31 13.80 4.20
CA ILE A 44 -3.85 12.51 4.62
C ILE A 44 -2.75 11.70 5.30
N VAL A 45 -3.01 11.24 6.52
CA VAL A 45 -2.07 10.41 7.28
C VAL A 45 -2.43 8.93 7.09
N LEU A 46 -1.55 8.16 6.44
CA LEU A 46 -1.74 6.72 6.25
C LEU A 46 -1.21 5.91 7.44
N ALA A 47 -1.73 4.69 7.60
CA ALA A 47 -1.28 3.77 8.64
C ALA A 47 0.15 3.26 8.40
N SER A 48 0.61 3.16 7.15
CA SER A 48 2.00 2.83 6.82
C SER A 48 2.97 3.96 7.21
N ASP A 49 2.63 5.22 6.92
CA ASP A 49 3.49 6.37 7.21
C ASP A 49 3.85 6.47 8.69
N ILE A 50 2.87 6.30 9.58
CA ILE A 50 3.08 6.30 11.04
C ILE A 50 3.99 5.16 11.47
N ARG A 51 3.80 3.96 10.88
CA ARG A 51 4.62 2.79 11.18
C ARG A 51 6.08 3.01 10.78
N ASP A 52 6.31 3.59 9.60
CA ASP A 52 7.64 3.80 9.05
C ASP A 52 8.41 4.86 9.84
N GLN A 53 7.74 5.92 10.29
CA GLN A 53 8.34 6.92 11.19
C GLN A 53 8.75 6.30 12.53
N ILE A 54 7.90 5.47 13.14
CA ILE A 54 8.23 4.78 14.40
C ILE A 54 9.46 3.88 14.22
N VAL A 55 9.53 3.11 13.14
CA VAL A 55 10.67 2.24 12.84
C VAL A 55 11.95 3.06 12.67
N ALA A 56 11.89 4.18 11.94
CA ALA A 56 13.04 5.06 11.74
C ALA A 56 13.57 5.64 13.06
N ILE A 57 12.68 6.07 13.96
CA ILE A 57 13.03 6.59 15.29
C ILE A 57 13.65 5.50 16.15
N LYS A 58 13.02 4.32 16.24
CA LYS A 58 13.55 3.17 17.00
C LYS A 58 14.94 2.78 16.52
N LYS A 59 15.16 2.77 15.20
CA LYS A 59 16.47 2.48 14.57
C LYS A 59 17.53 3.52 14.92
N ARG A 60 17.15 4.81 14.99
CA ARG A 60 18.05 5.90 15.39
C ARG A 60 18.46 5.76 16.87
N ILE A 61 17.51 5.43 17.75
CA ILE A 61 17.74 5.26 19.19
C ILE A 61 18.64 4.04 19.48
N THR A 62 18.38 2.93 18.80
CA THR A 62 19.25 1.74 18.89
C THR A 62 20.65 2.01 18.35
N ALA A 63 20.77 2.77 17.25
CA ALA A 63 22.07 3.15 16.68
C ALA A 63 22.86 4.12 17.56
N SER A 64 22.19 5.01 18.30
CA SER A 64 22.85 5.93 19.24
C SER A 64 23.18 5.29 20.59
N GLY A 65 22.88 3.99 20.78
CA GLY A 65 23.07 3.29 22.06
C GLY A 65 22.25 3.88 23.21
N GLY A 66 21.19 4.63 22.88
CA GLY A 66 20.33 5.28 23.85
C GLY A 66 19.40 4.26 24.49
N GLN A 67 19.11 4.43 25.78
CA GLN A 67 18.04 3.67 26.42
C GLN A 67 16.73 4.05 25.75
N MET A 68 16.08 3.09 25.10
CA MET A 68 14.78 3.31 24.47
C MET A 68 13.78 3.68 25.57
N PRO A 69 13.30 4.94 25.62
CA PRO A 69 12.32 5.32 26.60
C PRO A 69 11.02 4.57 26.32
N ALA A 70 10.16 4.45 27.32
CA ALA A 70 8.85 3.86 27.13
C ALA A 70 8.05 4.68 26.08
N ASP A 71 7.24 3.99 25.27
CA ASP A 71 6.58 4.59 24.10
C ASP A 71 5.69 5.80 24.48
N ASP A 72 5.16 5.82 25.70
CA ASP A 72 4.41 6.94 26.32
C ASP A 72 5.29 8.16 26.63
N VAL A 73 6.49 7.94 27.19
CA VAL A 73 7.45 9.01 27.52
C VAL A 73 8.03 9.63 26.24
N LEU A 74 8.31 8.81 25.21
CA LEU A 74 8.74 9.31 23.90
C LEU A 74 7.69 10.22 23.28
N PHE A 75 6.42 9.84 23.36
CA PHE A 75 5.32 10.63 22.81
C PHE A 75 5.21 12.01 23.49
N GLU A 76 5.29 12.04 24.82
CA GLU A 76 5.22 13.28 25.59
C GLU A 76 6.40 14.22 25.31
N GLN A 77 7.62 13.69 25.21
CA GLN A 77 8.82 14.47 24.88
C GLN A 77 8.78 15.09 23.48
N VAL A 78 8.26 14.35 22.49
CA VAL A 78 8.13 14.84 21.12
C VAL A 78 7.06 15.93 21.03
N LEU A 79 5.94 15.76 21.74
CA LEU A 79 4.87 16.77 21.81
C LEU A 79 5.38 18.09 22.41
N GLU A 80 6.08 18.02 23.55
CA GLU A 80 6.63 19.20 24.21
C GLU A 80 7.66 19.94 23.33
N ARG A 81 8.51 19.19 22.62
CA ARG A 81 9.47 19.75 21.65
C ARG A 81 8.76 20.50 20.51
N SER A 82 7.71 19.91 19.94
CA SER A 82 6.93 20.54 18.86
C SER A 82 6.24 21.83 19.31
N ILE A 83 5.74 21.89 20.55
CA ILE A 83 5.11 23.10 21.10
C ILE A 83 6.13 24.22 21.25
N LEU A 84 7.33 23.91 21.78
CA LEU A 84 8.38 24.90 21.97
C LEU A 84 8.93 25.46 20.64
N GLU A 85 9.10 24.61 19.63
CA GLU A 85 9.56 25.03 18.30
C GLU A 85 8.51 25.93 17.60
N ASN A 86 7.23 25.60 17.68
CA ASN A 86 6.15 26.43 17.14
C ASN A 86 6.04 27.80 17.83
N LEU A 87 6.18 27.84 19.16
CA LEU A 87 6.14 29.10 19.92
C LEU A 87 7.32 30.04 19.59
N GLN A 88 8.45 29.50 19.14
CA GLN A 88 9.61 30.30 18.74
C GLN A 88 9.45 30.84 17.31
N LEU A 89 8.87 30.07 16.40
CA LEU A 89 8.62 30.51 15.03
C LEU A 89 7.58 31.64 14.94
N GLN A 90 6.61 31.69 15.85
CA GLN A 90 5.59 32.75 15.87
C GLN A 90 6.07 34.10 16.44
N ARG A 91 7.31 34.16 16.96
CA ARG A 91 7.92 35.40 17.47
C ARG A 91 8.94 36.03 16.52
N ALA A 92 9.22 35.41 15.37
CA ALA A 92 10.07 35.94 14.30
C ALA A 92 9.22 36.57 13.19
#